data_AF-A0A8B7EAM2-F1
#
_entry.id   AF-A0A8B7EAM2-F1
#
_cell.length_a   1.000
_cell.length_b   1.000
_cell.length_c   1.000
_cell.angle_alpha   90.00
_cell.angle_beta   90.00
_cell.angle_gamma   90.00
#
_symmetry.space_group_name_H-M   'P 1'
#
loop_
_entity.id
_entity.type
_entity.pdbx_description
1 polymer ?
#
loop_
_entity_poly.entity_id
_entity_poly.type
_entity_poly.pdbx_seq_one_letter_code
_entity_poly.pdbx_strand_id
1 'polypeptide(L)'
;MLQSDKTTSDIKKALNCSRTAIFRVRKLFHETGDIKRRFNKPKSVKGSPQLLRLAKRKVKRNPLRSIRQLARKANVANSTMQKFKKDLNIKSRAVMTKHLITNKQKENRKERCKKLLNWQKSYPGRVTIFSDEKRFTVDKFTNCYNTRYLSTAKTVKEIPENI
;
A
#
# COMPACT_ATOMS: atom_id res chain seq x y z
N MET A 1 -38.12 23.35 0.39
CA MET A 1 -38.91 24.55 0.03
C MET A 1 -38.41 25.72 0.87
N LEU A 2 -37.77 26.72 0.26
CA LEU A 2 -37.67 28.05 0.87
C LEU A 2 -39.09 28.62 0.81
N GLN A 3 -39.82 28.60 1.93
CA GLN A 3 -41.11 29.29 2.00
C GLN A 3 -40.83 30.77 1.77
N SER A 4 -41.42 31.33 0.72
CA SER A 4 -41.19 32.67 0.16
C SER A 4 -41.36 33.81 1.16
N ASP A 5 -41.95 33.54 2.34
CA ASP A 5 -42.49 34.57 3.23
C ASP A 5 -41.75 34.68 4.58
N LYS A 6 -40.65 33.92 4.80
CA LYS A 6 -39.88 33.97 6.05
C LYS A 6 -38.67 34.90 5.95
N THR A 7 -38.52 35.82 6.91
CA THR A 7 -37.35 36.70 6.95
C THR A 7 -36.10 35.92 7.37
N THR A 8 -34.90 36.43 7.04
CA THR A 8 -33.63 35.78 7.44
C THR A 8 -33.47 35.65 8.95
N SER A 9 -34.16 36.51 9.73
CA SER A 9 -34.16 36.46 11.20
C SER A 9 -34.95 35.28 11.72
N ASP A 10 -36.10 35.01 11.11
CA ASP A 10 -36.98 33.90 11.49
C ASP A 10 -36.35 32.56 11.15
N ILE A 11 -35.69 32.46 10.00
CA ILE A 11 -34.91 31.29 9.61
C ILE A 11 -33.74 31.06 10.57
N LYS A 12 -33.05 32.13 10.99
CA LYS A 12 -31.98 32.05 11.99
C LYS A 12 -32.50 31.51 13.33
N LYS A 13 -33.63 32.03 13.82
CA LYS A 13 -34.23 31.58 15.08
C LYS A 13 -34.69 30.12 15.01
N ALA A 14 -35.30 29.73 13.89
CA ALA A 14 -35.81 28.38 13.69
C ALA A 14 -34.71 27.32 13.49
N LEU A 15 -33.66 27.64 12.72
CA LEU A 15 -32.59 26.70 12.35
C LEU A 15 -31.29 26.88 13.16
N ASN A 16 -31.27 27.83 14.09
CA ASN A 16 -30.11 28.21 14.92
C ASN A 16 -28.79 28.29 14.13
N CYS A 17 -28.81 28.91 12.95
CA CYS A 17 -27.66 29.02 12.07
C CYS A 17 -27.26 30.48 11.82
N SER A 18 -26.02 30.71 11.39
CA SER A 18 -25.53 32.07 11.19
C SER A 18 -26.29 32.76 10.05
N ARG A 19 -26.56 34.07 10.24
CA ARG A 19 -27.22 34.91 9.23
C ARG A 19 -26.46 34.88 7.89
N THR A 20 -25.12 34.81 7.96
CA THR A 20 -24.23 34.71 6.80
C THR A 20 -24.37 33.39 6.05
N ALA A 21 -24.57 32.27 6.74
CA ALA A 21 -24.84 30.98 6.10
C ALA A 21 -26.17 30.98 5.35
N ILE A 22 -27.23 31.52 5.97
CA ILE A 22 -28.55 31.67 5.34
C ILE A 22 -28.46 32.51 4.07
N PHE A 23 -27.77 33.66 4.13
CA PHE A 23 -27.59 34.54 2.98
C PHE A 23 -26.82 33.84 1.85
N ARG A 24 -25.73 33.14 2.16
CA ARG A 24 -24.93 32.41 1.16
C ARG A 24 -25.73 31.31 0.47
N VAL A 25 -26.52 30.55 1.23
CA VAL A 25 -27.37 29.48 0.68
C VAL A 25 -28.47 30.06 -0.20
N ARG A 26 -29.14 31.12 0.25
CA ARG A 26 -30.19 31.80 -0.52
C ARG A 26 -29.65 32.38 -1.83
N LYS A 27 -28.51 33.07 -1.78
CA LYS A 27 -27.83 33.60 -2.96
C LYS A 27 -27.45 32.49 -3.94
N LEU A 28 -26.85 31.41 -3.44
CA LEU A 28 -26.44 30.26 -4.26
C LEU A 28 -27.64 29.56 -4.92
N PHE A 29 -28.77 29.45 -4.22
CA PHE A 29 -30.01 28.90 -4.76
C PHE A 29 -30.64 29.79 -5.84
N HIS A 30 -30.69 31.11 -5.64
CA HIS A 30 -31.19 32.03 -6.68
C HIS A 30 -30.31 32.02 -7.94
N GLU A 31 -28.99 31.90 -7.77
CA GLU A 31 -28.05 31.90 -8.90
C GLU A 31 -28.00 30.56 -9.64
N THR A 32 -28.16 29.43 -8.95
CA THR A 32 -27.86 28.09 -9.52
C THR A 32 -29.08 27.16 -9.58
N GLY A 33 -30.18 27.48 -8.88
CA GLY A 33 -31.35 26.61 -8.73
C GLY A 33 -31.14 25.36 -7.86
N ASP A 34 -29.92 25.13 -7.36
CA ASP A 34 -29.55 24.00 -6.51
C ASP A 34 -28.70 24.49 -5.33
N ILE A 35 -28.76 23.79 -4.19
CA ILE A 35 -28.02 24.09 -2.95
C ILE A 35 -26.79 23.19 -2.81
N LYS A 36 -26.60 22.24 -3.74
CA LYS A 36 -25.45 21.33 -3.70
C LYS A 36 -24.13 22.09 -3.66
N ARG A 37 -23.29 21.70 -2.70
CA ARG A 37 -21.90 22.16 -2.63
C ARG A 37 -21.22 21.87 -3.96
N ARG A 38 -20.54 22.87 -4.54
CA ARG A 38 -19.68 22.67 -5.72
C ARG A 38 -18.71 21.53 -5.43
N PHE A 39 -18.90 20.40 -6.09
CA PHE A 39 -17.97 19.29 -6.00
C PHE A 39 -16.70 19.75 -6.71
N ASN A 40 -15.63 20.02 -5.97
CA ASN A 40 -14.33 20.22 -6.59
C ASN A 40 -14.05 18.94 -7.37
N LYS A 41 -14.02 19.04 -8.72
CA LYS A 41 -13.67 17.90 -9.57
C LYS A 41 -12.41 17.26 -8.98
N PRO A 42 -12.41 15.95 -8.70
CA PRO A 42 -11.22 15.29 -8.21
C PRO A 42 -10.13 15.57 -9.23
N LYS A 43 -8.95 16.00 -8.76
CA LYS A 43 -7.82 16.32 -9.66
C LYS A 43 -7.65 15.14 -10.63
N SER A 44 -7.92 15.40 -11.91
CA SER A 44 -7.67 14.44 -12.99
C SER A 44 -6.16 14.31 -13.12
N VAL A 45 -5.57 13.40 -12.37
CA VAL A 45 -4.20 12.96 -12.59
C VAL A 45 -4.19 11.44 -12.47
N LYS A 46 -5.05 10.76 -13.22
CA LYS A 46 -4.63 9.48 -13.78
C LYS A 46 -3.48 9.85 -14.71
N GLY A 47 -2.25 9.84 -14.21
CA GLY A 47 -1.14 10.18 -15.07
C GLY A 47 -1.04 9.19 -16.22
N SER A 48 -0.33 9.60 -17.28
CA SER A 48 -0.32 8.92 -18.57
C SER A 48 -0.37 7.38 -18.43
N PRO A 49 -1.39 6.71 -19.01
CA PRO A 49 -1.49 5.24 -18.98
C PRO A 49 -0.22 4.56 -19.51
N GLN A 50 0.43 5.21 -20.48
CA GLN A 50 1.71 4.76 -21.03
C GLN A 50 2.81 4.78 -19.96
N LEU A 51 2.89 5.86 -19.17
CA LEU A 51 3.87 5.99 -18.09
C LEU A 51 3.62 4.98 -16.96
N LEU A 52 2.36 4.70 -16.62
CA LEU A 52 1.98 3.64 -15.68
C LEU A 52 2.45 2.26 -16.17
N ARG A 53 2.19 1.95 -17.45
CA ARG A 53 2.62 0.69 -18.07
C ARG A 53 4.14 0.55 -18.09
N LEU A 54 4.85 1.64 -18.41
CA LEU A 54 6.31 1.68 -18.41
C LEU A 54 6.90 1.50 -17.01
N ALA A 55 6.35 2.18 -16.00
CA ALA A 55 6.77 2.05 -14.61
C ALA A 55 6.59 0.60 -14.11
N LYS A 56 5.42 -0.01 -14.37
CA LYS A 56 5.14 -1.40 -14.03
C LYS A 56 6.12 -2.36 -14.71
N ARG A 57 6.41 -2.18 -16.01
CA ARG A 57 7.39 -3.00 -16.75
C ARG A 57 8.81 -2.84 -16.19
N LYS A 58 9.22 -1.62 -15.85
CA LYS A 58 10.54 -1.34 -15.27
C LYS A 58 10.70 -1.97 -13.88
N VAL A 59 9.67 -1.91 -13.03
CA VAL A 59 9.66 -2.57 -11.71
C VAL A 59 9.71 -4.09 -11.86
N LYS A 60 8.93 -4.67 -12.78
CA LYS A 60 8.98 -6.12 -13.07
C LYS A 60 10.37 -6.57 -13.53
N ARG A 61 11.07 -5.75 -14.33
CA ARG A 61 12.41 -6.06 -14.84
C ARG A 61 13.49 -5.98 -13.75
N ASN A 62 13.41 -4.99 -12.86
CA ASN A 62 14.33 -4.87 -11.73
C ASN A 62 13.59 -4.25 -10.53
N PRO A 63 13.18 -5.07 -9.55
CA PRO A 63 12.42 -4.61 -8.40
C PRO A 63 13.29 -3.87 -7.37
N LEU A 64 14.62 -4.02 -7.39
CA LEU A 64 15.54 -3.35 -6.46
C LEU A 64 15.70 -1.84 -6.74
N ARG A 65 15.15 -1.34 -7.85
CA ARG A 65 15.21 0.08 -8.18
C ARG A 65 14.36 0.91 -7.23
N SER A 66 14.92 2.03 -6.79
CA SER A 66 14.15 3.01 -6.03
C SER A 66 13.19 3.80 -6.92
N ILE A 67 12.12 4.30 -6.32
CA ILE A 67 11.13 5.16 -6.98
C ILE A 67 11.80 6.41 -7.56
N ARG A 68 12.78 6.96 -6.84
CA ARG A 68 13.56 8.13 -7.26
C ARG A 68 14.35 7.85 -8.55
N GLN A 69 14.94 6.67 -8.66
CA GLN A 69 15.61 6.24 -9.89
C GLN A 69 14.62 6.06 -11.04
N LEU A 70 13.42 5.52 -10.78
CA LEU A 70 12.37 5.40 -11.79
C LEU A 70 11.90 6.78 -12.28
N ALA A 71 11.74 7.73 -11.37
CA ALA A 71 11.35 9.11 -11.67
C ALA A 71 12.40 9.81 -12.55
N ARG A 72 13.69 9.71 -12.18
CA ARG A 72 14.80 10.25 -12.97
C ARG A 72 14.85 9.63 -14.37
N LYS A 73 14.72 8.30 -14.49
CA LYS A 73 14.69 7.61 -15.80
C LYS A 73 13.43 7.86 -16.62
N ALA A 74 12.42 8.49 -16.05
CA ALA A 74 11.19 8.85 -16.75
C ALA A 74 11.08 10.37 -16.95
N ASN A 75 12.09 11.16 -16.53
CA ASN A 75 12.08 12.62 -16.55
C ASN A 75 10.82 13.22 -15.89
N VAL A 76 10.40 12.62 -14.77
CA VAL A 76 9.20 13.03 -14.04
C VAL A 76 9.55 13.34 -12.60
N ALA A 77 8.82 14.28 -11.99
CA ALA A 77 8.96 14.59 -10.57
C ALA A 77 8.74 13.35 -9.68
N ASN A 78 9.49 13.26 -8.58
CA ASN A 78 9.40 12.14 -7.63
C ASN A 78 7.98 12.02 -7.03
N SER A 79 7.32 13.15 -6.76
CA SER A 79 5.94 13.20 -6.24
C SER A 79 4.94 12.52 -7.17
N THR A 80 5.11 12.67 -8.49
CA THR A 80 4.26 12.02 -9.50
C THR A 80 4.52 10.52 -9.56
N MET A 81 5.79 10.08 -9.52
CA MET A 81 6.10 8.65 -9.47
C MET A 81 5.63 7.98 -8.16
N GLN A 82 5.63 8.72 -7.05
CA GLN A 82 5.07 8.26 -5.78
C GLN A 82 3.55 8.07 -5.83
N LYS A 83 2.82 8.93 -6.55
CA LYS A 83 1.38 8.73 -6.82
C LYS A 83 1.15 7.48 -7.65
N PHE A 84 1.92 7.27 -8.72
CA PHE A 84 1.82 6.04 -9.52
C PHE A 84 2.12 4.77 -8.74
N LYS A 85 3.05 4.82 -7.80
CA LYS A 85 3.28 3.70 -6.89
C LYS A 85 1.99 3.32 -6.14
N LYS A 86 1.22 4.32 -5.66
CA LYS A 86 -0.06 4.08 -4.98
C LYS A 86 -1.11 3.55 -5.96
N ASP A 87 -1.22 4.16 -7.14
CA ASP A 87 -2.19 3.76 -8.18
C ASP A 87 -1.96 2.33 -8.68
N LEU A 88 -0.69 1.91 -8.78
CA LEU A 88 -0.28 0.56 -9.16
C LEU A 88 -0.24 -0.43 -7.97
N ASN A 89 -0.59 0.04 -6.77
CA ASN A 89 -0.51 -0.72 -5.51
C ASN A 89 0.85 -1.38 -5.29
N ILE A 90 1.93 -0.69 -5.67
CA ILE A 90 3.30 -1.15 -5.48
C ILE A 90 3.73 -0.79 -4.05
N LYS A 91 4.24 -1.75 -3.30
CA LYS A 91 4.79 -1.55 -1.96
C LYS A 91 6.31 -1.68 -1.98
N SER A 92 6.97 -0.91 -1.12
CA SER A 92 8.40 -1.07 -0.88
C SER A 92 8.58 -2.02 0.30
N ARG A 93 9.25 -3.16 0.08
CA ARG A 93 9.46 -4.21 1.07
C ARG A 93 10.96 -4.33 1.36
N ALA A 94 11.31 -4.69 2.59
CA ALA A 94 12.71 -4.97 2.93
C ALA A 94 13.15 -6.28 2.27
N VAL A 95 14.38 -6.32 1.76
CA VAL A 95 14.98 -7.57 1.25
C VAL A 95 15.24 -8.48 2.44
N MET A 96 14.92 -9.77 2.29
CA MET A 96 15.15 -10.77 3.33
C MET A 96 16.25 -11.72 2.86
N THR A 97 17.28 -11.88 3.67
CA THR A 97 18.30 -12.92 3.44
C THR A 97 17.69 -14.29 3.68
N LYS A 98 17.82 -15.16 2.69
CA LYS A 98 17.38 -16.56 2.77
C LYS A 98 18.51 -17.45 2.28
N HIS A 99 18.56 -18.68 2.79
CA HIS A 99 19.46 -19.67 2.22
C HIS A 99 19.11 -19.93 0.77
N LEU A 100 20.12 -20.05 -0.08
CA LEU A 100 19.95 -20.54 -1.44
C LEU A 100 19.72 -22.05 -1.37
N ILE A 101 18.52 -22.49 -1.72
CA ILE A 101 18.09 -23.89 -1.58
C ILE A 101 17.89 -24.47 -2.97
N THR A 102 18.60 -25.56 -3.26
CA THR A 102 18.44 -26.31 -4.51
C THR A 102 17.09 -27.02 -4.57
N ASN A 103 16.57 -27.30 -5.76
CA ASN A 103 15.29 -28.01 -5.91
C ASN A 103 15.29 -29.37 -5.19
N LYS A 104 16.40 -30.13 -5.30
CA LYS A 104 16.60 -31.38 -4.56
C LYS A 104 16.50 -31.21 -3.04
N GLN A 105 17.09 -30.14 -2.49
CA GLN A 105 16.95 -29.84 -1.07
C GLN A 105 15.52 -29.46 -0.68
N LYS A 106 14.76 -28.78 -1.55
CA LYS A 106 13.34 -28.47 -1.31
C LYS A 106 12.50 -29.75 -1.25
N GLU A 107 12.74 -30.70 -2.16
CA GLU A 107 12.06 -32.00 -2.17
C GLU A 107 12.39 -32.81 -0.92
N ASN A 108 13.67 -32.95 -0.59
CA ASN A 108 14.12 -33.65 0.63
C ASN A 108 13.51 -33.04 1.89
N ARG A 109 13.45 -31.71 1.98
CA ARG A 109 12.79 -31.01 3.10
C ARG A 109 11.31 -31.32 3.16
N LYS A 110 10.60 -31.26 2.03
CA LYS A 110 9.17 -31.57 1.96
C LYS A 110 8.87 -32.99 2.39
N GLU A 111 9.68 -33.96 1.94
CA GLU A 111 9.53 -35.36 2.33
C GLU A 111 9.78 -35.58 3.82
N ARG A 112 10.88 -35.05 4.35
CA ARG A 112 11.20 -35.12 5.79
C ARG A 112 10.13 -34.49 6.66
N CYS A 113 9.62 -33.31 6.27
CA CYS A 113 8.52 -32.64 6.97
C CYS A 113 7.24 -33.49 6.97
N LYS A 114 6.89 -34.16 5.87
CA LYS A 114 5.73 -35.07 5.83
C LYS A 114 5.90 -36.25 6.79
N LYS A 115 7.08 -36.88 6.81
CA LYS A 115 7.38 -37.99 7.73
C LYS A 115 7.29 -37.54 9.19
N LEU A 116 7.85 -36.37 9.51
CA LEU A 116 7.81 -35.80 10.86
C LEU A 116 6.36 -35.48 11.30
N LEU A 117 5.56 -34.89 10.41
CA LEU A 117 4.14 -34.62 10.68
C LEU A 117 3.33 -35.91 10.92
N ASN A 118 3.59 -36.96 10.14
CA ASN A 118 2.92 -38.25 10.33
C ASN A 118 3.34 -38.90 11.65
N TRP A 119 4.64 -38.90 11.95
CA TRP A 119 5.17 -39.40 13.22
C TRP A 119 4.54 -38.69 14.43
N GLN A 120 4.43 -37.36 14.37
CA GLN A 120 3.81 -36.57 15.44
C GLN A 120 2.31 -36.90 15.61
N LYS A 121 1.58 -37.18 14.52
CA LYS A 121 0.17 -37.61 14.59
C LYS A 121 0.00 -38.98 15.25
N SER A 122 0.92 -39.90 15.00
CA SER A 122 0.87 -41.25 15.57
C SER A 122 1.17 -41.29 17.07
N TYR A 123 1.86 -40.27 17.62
CA TYR A 123 2.24 -40.22 19.03
C TYR A 123 1.86 -38.88 19.68
N PRO A 124 0.55 -38.61 19.88
CA PRO A 124 0.12 -37.42 20.59
C PRO A 124 0.65 -37.45 22.03
N GLY A 125 1.19 -36.31 22.51
CA GLY A 125 1.65 -36.15 23.89
C GLY A 125 3.12 -36.50 24.16
N ARG A 126 3.90 -36.92 23.14
CA ARG A 126 5.33 -37.19 23.31
C ARG A 126 6.14 -35.89 23.41
N VAL A 127 6.95 -35.76 24.46
CA VAL A 127 7.87 -34.62 24.63
C VAL A 127 9.06 -34.78 23.68
N THR A 128 9.28 -33.78 22.82
CA THR A 128 10.43 -33.73 21.91
C THR A 128 11.36 -32.62 22.36
N ILE A 129 12.62 -32.97 22.65
CA ILE A 129 13.66 -32.01 23.03
C ILE A 129 14.52 -31.75 21.79
N PHE A 130 14.67 -30.47 21.43
CA PHE A 130 15.57 -30.03 20.37
C PHE A 130 16.76 -29.30 21.00
N SER A 131 17.98 -29.69 20.65
CA SER A 131 19.21 -28.97 20.98
C SER A 131 19.88 -28.47 19.70
N ASP A 132 20.46 -27.28 19.78
CA ASP A 132 21.29 -26.70 18.71
C ASP A 132 22.38 -25.84 19.37
N GLU A 133 23.55 -25.79 18.73
CA GLU A 133 24.68 -25.00 19.19
C GLU A 133 24.65 -23.62 18.52
N LYS A 134 24.52 -22.56 19.33
CA LYS A 134 24.58 -21.18 18.83
C LYS A 134 25.87 -20.50 19.28
N ARG A 135 26.64 -20.01 18.31
CA ARG A 135 27.77 -19.09 18.59
C ARG A 135 27.22 -17.70 18.94
N PHE A 136 27.62 -17.14 20.07
CA PHE A 136 27.34 -15.76 20.46
C PHE A 136 28.51 -14.87 20.04
N THR A 137 28.25 -13.91 19.16
CA THR A 137 29.24 -12.93 18.70
C THR A 137 28.92 -11.56 19.30
N VAL A 138 29.92 -10.88 19.87
CA VAL A 138 29.79 -9.56 20.53
C VAL A 138 29.88 -8.38 19.53
N ASP A 139 29.97 -8.67 18.23
CA ASP A 139 30.20 -7.67 17.19
C ASP A 139 29.06 -6.67 16.99
N LYS A 140 29.44 -5.49 16.49
CA LYS A 140 28.53 -4.38 16.17
C LYS A 140 27.53 -4.79 15.09
N PHE A 141 26.23 -4.69 15.41
CA PHE A 141 25.13 -4.94 14.47
C PHE A 141 25.03 -3.83 13.41
N THR A 142 25.16 -4.18 12.13
CA THR A 142 24.88 -3.27 11.00
C THR A 142 23.42 -3.38 10.56
N ASN A 143 22.76 -2.24 10.34
CA ASN A 143 21.35 -2.18 9.95
C ASN A 143 21.12 -2.66 8.50
N CYS A 144 20.61 -3.88 8.34
CA CYS A 144 20.26 -4.49 7.05
C CYS A 144 18.94 -3.96 6.43
N TYR A 145 18.20 -3.09 7.12
CA TYR A 145 16.86 -2.63 6.71
C TYR A 145 16.86 -1.57 5.59
N ASN A 146 18.04 -1.06 5.20
CA ASN A 146 18.16 -0.03 4.17
C ASN A 146 17.97 -0.58 2.74
N THR A 147 18.10 -1.90 2.54
CA THR A 147 17.95 -2.53 1.23
C THR A 147 16.50 -2.95 1.01
N ARG A 148 15.85 -2.34 0.02
CA ARG A 148 14.41 -2.53 -0.25
C ARG A 148 14.14 -2.75 -1.73
N TYR A 149 13.07 -3.47 -2.02
CA TYR A 149 12.58 -3.70 -3.37
C TYR A 149 11.11 -3.29 -3.51
N LEU A 150 10.72 -2.97 -4.74
CA LEU A 150 9.36 -2.62 -5.13
C LEU A 150 8.63 -3.89 -5.60
N SER A 151 7.47 -4.16 -5.01
CA SER A 151 6.66 -5.33 -5.35
C SER A 151 5.18 -5.00 -5.39
N THR A 152 4.48 -5.61 -6.34
CA THR A 152 3.01 -5.62 -6.43
C THR A 152 2.38 -6.74 -5.62
N ALA A 153 3.18 -7.70 -5.14
CA ALA A 153 2.69 -8.86 -4.38
C ALA A 153 2.00 -8.40 -3.10
N LYS A 154 0.80 -8.94 -2.85
CA LYS A 154 0.08 -8.69 -1.61
C LYS A 154 0.62 -9.60 -0.51
N THR A 155 0.84 -10.87 -0.85
CA THR A 155 1.30 -11.91 0.07
C THR A 155 2.78 -12.25 -0.12
N VAL A 156 3.39 -12.93 0.87
CA VAL A 156 4.81 -13.31 0.82
C VAL A 156 5.08 -14.41 -0.20
N LYS A 157 4.09 -15.29 -0.44
CA LYS A 157 4.18 -16.42 -1.38
C LYS A 157 4.28 -15.98 -2.85
N GLU A 158 3.75 -14.80 -3.15
CA GLU A 158 3.76 -14.20 -4.50
C GLU A 158 5.09 -13.51 -4.85
N ILE A 159 6.03 -13.42 -3.90
CA ILE A 159 7.33 -12.78 -4.13
C ILE A 159 8.23 -13.78 -4.86
N PRO A 160 8.86 -13.40 -5.98
CA PRO A 160 9.85 -14.23 -6.66
C PRO A 160 10.97 -14.65 -5.71
N GLU A 161 11.42 -15.90 -5.82
CA GLU A 161 12.42 -16.48 -4.90
C GLU A 161 13.80 -15.79 -4.97
N ASN A 162 14.08 -15.04 -6.04
CA ASN A 162 15.39 -14.46 -6.35
C ASN A 162 15.47 -12.93 -6.09
N ILE A 163 14.74 -12.40 -5.10
CA ILE A 163 14.78 -10.96 -4.72
C ILE A 163 15.40 -10.76 -3.35
#